data_AF-A0A1Y4W4Y2-F1
#
_entry.id   AF-A0A1Y4W4Y2-F1
#
_cell.length_a   1.000
_cell.length_b   1.000
_cell.length_c   1.000
_cell.angle_alpha   90.00
_cell.angle_beta   90.00
_cell.angle_gamma   90.00
#
_symmetry.space_group_name_H-M   'P 1'
#
loop_
_entity.id
_entity.type
_entity.pdbx_description
1 polymer ?
#
loop_
_entity_poly.entity_id
_entity_poly.type
_entity_poly.pdbx_seq_one_letter_code
_entity_poly.pdbx_strand_id
1 'polypeptide(L)'
;MDYMTISDAAAKWGISSRRVQILCASGRISGAERLGRSWAIPKDAQKPGDARIKSGKYIGFSEKYRKKKECSAENPETSGR
;
A
#
# COMPACT_ATOMS: atom_id res chain seq x y z
N MET A 1 -4.02 -20.92 2.83
CA MET A 1 -3.82 -19.52 3.28
C MET A 1 -3.08 -18.78 2.20
N ASP A 2 -3.71 -17.76 1.62
CA ASP A 2 -3.05 -16.88 0.68
C ASP A 2 -2.45 -15.69 1.42
N TYR A 3 -1.16 -15.46 1.24
CA TYR A 3 -0.47 -14.29 1.74
C TYR A 3 -0.19 -13.31 0.61
N MET A 4 -0.09 -12.04 0.97
CA MET A 4 0.33 -10.96 0.09
C MET A 4 1.51 -10.22 0.70
N THR A 5 2.29 -9.57 -0.16
CA THR A 5 3.43 -8.77 0.29
C THR A 5 2.99 -7.41 0.82
N ILE A 6 3.92 -6.70 1.43
CA ILE A 6 3.72 -5.31 1.89
C ILE A 6 3.30 -4.41 0.73
N SER A 7 3.88 -4.59 -0.45
CA SER A 7 3.60 -3.79 -1.64
C SER A 7 2.18 -4.02 -2.14
N ASP A 8 1.73 -5.28 -2.14
CA ASP A 8 0.36 -5.64 -2.52
C ASP A 8 -0.66 -5.09 -1.51
N ALA A 9 -0.36 -5.22 -0.21
CA ALA A 9 -1.19 -4.67 0.84
C ALA A 9 -1.26 -3.13 0.78
N ALA A 10 -0.15 -2.47 0.44
CA ALA A 10 -0.08 -1.03 0.23
C ALA A 10 -0.99 -0.58 -0.92
N ALA A 11 -0.96 -1.31 -2.04
CA ALA A 11 -1.85 -1.07 -3.18
C ALA A 11 -3.33 -1.33 -2.83
N LYS A 12 -3.62 -2.45 -2.16
CA LYS A 12 -4.99 -2.83 -1.75
C LYS A 12 -5.61 -1.84 -0.76
N TRP A 13 -4.81 -1.31 0.18
CA TRP A 13 -5.31 -0.40 1.23
C TRP A 13 -5.12 1.08 0.91
N GLY A 14 -4.47 1.42 -0.20
CA GLY A 14 -4.16 2.78 -0.62
C GLY A 14 -3.27 3.53 0.37
N ILE A 15 -2.31 2.83 1.00
CA ILE A 15 -1.37 3.43 1.98
C ILE A 15 0.07 3.16 1.56
N SER A 16 1.02 3.90 2.13
CA SER A 16 2.44 3.66 1.84
C SER A 16 2.94 2.36 2.48
N SER A 17 3.93 1.71 1.84
CA SER A 17 4.55 0.48 2.36
C SER A 17 5.13 0.65 3.76
N ARG A 18 5.67 1.84 4.07
CA ARG A 18 6.12 2.20 5.42
C ARG A 18 4.97 2.16 6.43
N ARG A 19 3.77 2.62 6.05
CA ARG A 19 2.59 2.56 6.92
C ARG A 19 2.15 1.12 7.15
N VAL A 20 2.14 0.29 6.11
CA VAL A 20 1.87 -1.15 6.23
C VAL A 20 2.84 -1.82 7.21
N GLN A 21 4.14 -1.56 7.08
CA GLN A 21 5.17 -2.10 7.98
C GLN A 21 4.91 -1.72 9.44
N ILE A 22 4.55 -0.45 9.71
CA ILE A 22 4.19 0.00 11.06
C ILE A 22 2.95 -0.73 11.58
N LEU A 23 1.93 -0.95 10.74
CA LEU A 23 0.73 -1.70 11.13
C LEU A 23 1.04 -3.16 11.47
N CYS A 24 1.93 -3.79 10.70
CA CYS A 24 2.37 -5.16 10.97
C CYS A 24 3.21 -5.22 12.25
N ALA A 25 4.18 -4.30 12.41
CA ALA A 25 5.04 -4.23 13.59
C ALA A 25 4.27 -3.87 14.88
N SER A 26 3.19 -3.10 14.76
CA SER A 26 2.30 -2.78 15.90
C SER A 26 1.29 -3.89 16.22
N GLY A 27 1.31 -5.02 15.50
CA GLY A 27 0.42 -6.15 15.74
C GLY A 27 -1.06 -5.85 15.46
N ARG A 28 -1.35 -4.83 14.63
CA ARG A 28 -2.73 -4.43 14.31
C ARG A 28 -3.39 -5.27 13.21
N ILE A 29 -2.60 -6.05 12.49
CA ILE A 29 -3.07 -6.91 11.40
C ILE A 29 -3.02 -8.34 11.92
N SER A 30 -4.18 -8.97 12.05
CA SER A 30 -4.28 -10.37 12.49
C SER A 30 -3.64 -11.29 11.44
N GLY A 31 -2.78 -12.19 11.90
CA GLY A 31 -2.09 -13.15 11.05
C GLY A 31 -0.96 -12.56 10.20
N ALA A 32 -0.59 -11.28 10.40
CA ALA A 32 0.63 -10.75 9.80
C ALA A 32 1.86 -11.29 10.52
N GLU A 33 2.75 -11.94 9.77
CA GLU A 33 3.97 -12.53 10.31
C GLU A 33 5.21 -11.99 9.60
N ARG A 34 6.30 -11.82 10.36
CA ARG A 34 7.58 -11.34 9.83
C ARG A 34 8.39 -12.52 9.27
N LEU A 35 8.39 -12.66 7.95
CA LEU A 35 9.20 -13.61 7.19
C LEU A 35 10.55 -12.98 6.84
N GLY A 36 11.46 -12.97 7.83
CA GLY A 36 12.82 -12.44 7.70
C GLY A 36 12.82 -10.93 7.45
N ARG A 37 13.17 -10.51 6.23
CA ARG A 37 13.18 -9.09 5.81
C ARG A 37 11.81 -8.60 5.32
N SER A 38 10.88 -9.50 5.07
CA SER A 38 9.56 -9.21 4.50
C SER A 38 8.46 -9.53 5.51
N TRP A 39 7.25 -9.02 5.24
CA TRP A 39 6.05 -9.36 5.99
C TRP A 39 5.11 -10.17 5.11
N ALA A 40 4.59 -11.26 5.65
CA ALA A 40 3.48 -11.99 5.05
C ALA A 40 2.18 -11.52 5.70
N ILE A 41 1.32 -10.94 4.88
CA ILE A 41 0.03 -10.41 5.31
C ILE A 41 -1.05 -11.29 4.70
N PRO A 42 -1.98 -11.85 5.49
CA PRO A 42 -3.07 -12.65 4.94
C PRO A 42 -3.92 -11.81 3.98
N LYS A 43 -4.35 -12.38 2.85
CA LYS A 43 -5.22 -11.65 1.91
C LYS A 43 -6.56 -11.27 2.52
N ASP A 44 -7.01 -12.06 3.49
CA ASP A 44 -8.25 -11.91 4.24
C ASP A 44 -8.17 -10.82 5.32
N ALA A 45 -6.96 -10.32 5.62
CA ALA A 45 -6.80 -9.28 6.62
C ALA A 45 -7.40 -7.95 6.13
N GLN A 46 -8.35 -7.42 6.88
CA GLN A 46 -8.89 -6.09 6.65
C GLN A 46 -7.97 -5.00 7.22
N LYS A 47 -8.00 -3.83 6.58
CA LYS A 47 -7.24 -2.66 7.02
C LYS A 47 -7.68 -2.26 8.45
N PRO A 48 -6.79 -2.28 9.44
CA PRO A 48 -7.14 -1.81 10.78
C PRO A 48 -7.47 -0.31 10.73
N GLY A 49 -8.48 0.11 11.50
CA GLY A 49 -8.89 1.51 11.57
C GLY A 49 -7.70 2.43 11.92
N ASP A 50 -7.49 3.47 11.10
CA ASP A 50 -6.41 4.43 11.33
C ASP A 50 -6.76 5.31 12.55
N ALA A 51 -6.13 5.02 13.68
CA ALA A 51 -6.38 5.72 14.94
C ALA A 51 -5.90 7.19 14.96
N ARG A 52 -5.31 7.71 13.87
CA ARG A 52 -4.94 9.13 13.77
C ARG A 52 -6.13 10.03 13.50
N ILE A 53 -7.22 9.51 12.93
CA ILE A 53 -8.42 10.31 12.68
C ILE A 53 -9.28 10.34 13.95
N LYS A 54 -8.86 11.13 14.94
CA LYS A 54 -9.78 11.76 15.89
C LYS A 54 -10.10 13.12 15.26
N SER A 55 -11.35 13.39 14.88
CA SER A 55 -11.81 14.67 14.31
C SER A 55 -11.17 15.11 12.97
N GLY A 56 -11.74 14.67 11.84
CA GLY A 56 -12.03 15.43 10.61
C GLY A 56 -11.08 16.44 9.95
N LYS A 57 -9.83 16.66 10.41
CA LYS A 57 -9.03 17.84 10.03
C LYS A 57 -7.82 17.57 9.11
N TYR A 58 -7.75 16.41 8.46
CA TYR A 58 -6.70 16.13 7.46
C TYR A 58 -7.26 15.67 6.12
N ILE A 59 -8.21 16.44 5.57
CA ILE A 59 -8.67 16.34 4.19
C ILE A 59 -8.01 17.49 3.43
N GLY A 60 -6.75 17.37 3.05
CA GLY A 60 -6.05 18.53 2.50
C GLY A 60 -4.83 18.32 1.60
N PHE A 61 -4.42 17.08 1.31
CA PHE A 61 -3.18 16.89 0.55
C PHE A 61 -3.24 15.96 -0.67
N SER A 62 -4.34 15.22 -0.90
CA SER A 62 -4.35 14.20 -1.96
C SER A 62 -4.70 14.71 -3.38
N GLU A 63 -5.36 15.86 -3.51
CA GLU A 63 -5.88 16.29 -4.82
C GLU A 63 -4.82 16.84 -5.77
N LYS A 64 -3.70 17.37 -5.23
CA LYS A 64 -2.65 17.99 -6.05
C LYS A 64 -1.77 16.99 -6.82
N TYR A 65 -1.74 15.71 -6.44
CA TYR A 65 -0.81 14.72 -7.02
C TYR A 65 -1.47 13.63 -7.87
N ARG A 66 -2.81 13.61 -7.99
CA ARG A 66 -3.54 12.65 -8.84
C ARG A 66 -3.33 12.87 -10.34
N LYS A 67 -2.84 14.05 -10.75
CA LYS A 67 -2.74 14.48 -12.16
C LYS A 67 -1.42 14.14 -12.86
N LYS A 68 -0.59 13.24 -12.31
CA LYS A 68 0.68 12.83 -12.92
C LYS A 68 0.79 11.30 -13.02
N LYS A 69 -0.17 10.65 -13.67
CA LYS A 69 -0.05 9.23 -14.04
C LYS A 69 -0.82 8.86 -15.31
N GLU A 70 -0.95 9.81 -16.22
CA GLU A 70 -1.60 9.62 -17.51
C GLU A 70 -0.71 10.25 -18.58
N CYS A 71 0.54 9.77 -18.67
CA CYS A 71 1.48 10.16 -19.74
C CYS A 71 2.70 9.21 -19.76
N SER A 72 2.51 7.88 -19.84
CA SER A 72 3.62 6.92 -20.10
C SER A 72 3.09 5.56 -20.58
N ALA A 73 2.16 5.57 -21.52
CA ALA A 73 2.01 4.52 -22.52
C ALA A 73 1.79 5.36 -23.79
N GLU A 74 2.73 5.45 -24.72
CA GLU A 74 3.18 4.36 -25.59
C GLU A 74 4.65 4.63 -25.98
N ASN A 75 5.53 3.65 -25.82
CA ASN A 75 6.84 3.64 -26.47
C ASN A 75 6.83 2.41 -27.40
N PRO A 76 6.56 2.55 -28.71
CA PRO A 76 6.91 1.49 -29.63
C PRO A 76 8.43 1.40 -29.71
N GLU A 77 8.98 0.31 -29.16
CA GLU A 77 10.40 -0.01 -29.24
C GLU A 77 10.86 -0.03 -30.70
N THR A 78 12.06 0.52 -30.87
CA THR A 78 12.78 0.77 -32.11
C THR A 78 13.38 -0.53 -32.69
N SER A 79 13.64 -0.54 -34.00
CA SER A 79 14.66 -1.34 -34.73
C SER A 79 14.13 -2.45 -35.66
N GLY A 80 14.43 -2.33 -36.96
CA GLY A 80 14.42 -3.49 -37.87
C GLY A 80 14.46 -3.25 -39.38
N ARG A 81 15.46 -2.51 -39.90
CA ARG A 81 16.29 -2.79 -41.12
C ARG A 81 16.84 -1.53 -41.75
#